data_AF-A0A429FE09-F1
#
_entry.id   AF-A0A429FE09-F1
#
_cell.length_a   1.000
_cell.length_b   1.000
_cell.length_c   1.000
_cell.angle_alpha   90.00
_cell.angle_beta   90.00
_cell.angle_gamma   90.00
#
_symmetry.space_group_name_H-M   'P 1'
#
loop_
_entity.id
_entity.type
_entity.pdbx_description
1 polymer ?
#
loop_
_entity_poly.entity_id
_entity_poly.type
_entity_poly.pdbx_seq_one_letter_code
_entity_poly.pdbx_strand_id
1 'polypeptide(L)'
;MWSCARAVTWRGTDEVSVDLRTGEAAQPVVRARGTAACSRFGQHVVADTRWRSPDGDWYVLAAGSRAVTDLRVTGEVTAESDDRTLAVRAPREDQAEVTGRLRTGEDLASLTGDGDR
;
A
#
# COMPACT_ATOMS: atom_id res chain seq x y z
N MET A 1 4.66 11.02 -0.60
CA MET A 1 3.20 11.21 -0.75
C MET A 1 2.61 9.93 -1.31
N TRP A 2 1.51 9.48 -0.74
CA TRP A 2 0.72 8.35 -1.24
C TRP A 2 -0.57 8.87 -1.87
N SER A 3 -0.95 8.30 -3.00
CA SER A 3 -2.26 8.55 -3.61
C SER A 3 -2.89 7.23 -4.00
N CYS A 4 -4.20 7.14 -3.81
CA CYS A 4 -4.99 6.08 -4.41
C CYS A 4 -6.10 6.70 -5.25
N ALA A 5 -6.21 6.26 -6.50
CA ALA A 5 -7.16 6.77 -7.46
C ALA A 5 -7.87 5.61 -8.13
N ARG A 6 -9.18 5.77 -8.35
CA ARG A 6 -9.96 4.94 -9.24
C ARG A 6 -10.20 5.71 -10.53
N ALA A 7 -9.93 5.08 -11.66
CA ALA A 7 -10.16 5.66 -12.97
C ALA A 7 -11.05 4.74 -13.80
N VAL A 8 -12.11 5.33 -14.37
CA VAL A 8 -12.94 4.68 -15.38
C VAL A 8 -12.62 5.28 -16.74
N THR A 9 -12.37 4.44 -17.72
CA THR A 9 -12.15 4.86 -19.10
C THR A 9 -13.47 4.95 -19.85
N TRP A 10 -13.49 5.70 -20.96
CA TRP A 10 -14.63 5.78 -21.87
C TRP A 10 -15.10 4.43 -22.42
N ARG A 11 -14.24 3.40 -22.39
CA ARG A 11 -14.58 2.01 -22.80
C ARG A 11 -15.22 1.20 -21.67
N GLY A 12 -15.43 1.78 -20.50
CA GLY A 12 -15.97 1.10 -19.32
C GLY A 12 -14.93 0.30 -18.53
N THR A 13 -13.65 0.32 -18.92
CA THR A 13 -12.57 -0.28 -18.11
C THR A 13 -12.37 0.53 -16.84
N ASP A 14 -12.40 -0.15 -15.70
CA ASP A 14 -12.25 0.42 -14.37
C ASP A 14 -10.99 -0.14 -13.71
N GLU A 15 -10.11 0.74 -13.25
CA GLU A 15 -8.83 0.39 -12.65
C GLU A 15 -8.58 1.27 -11.42
N VAL A 16 -7.98 0.68 -10.40
CA VAL A 16 -7.46 1.37 -9.23
C VAL A 16 -5.94 1.41 -9.31
N SER A 17 -5.36 2.58 -9.09
CA SER A 17 -3.93 2.75 -8.87
C SER A 17 -3.64 3.22 -7.45
N VAL A 18 -2.60 2.65 -6.86
CA VAL A 18 -1.90 3.25 -5.72
C VAL A 18 -0.53 3.68 -6.23
N ASP A 19 -0.17 4.93 -5.97
CA ASP A 19 1.09 5.51 -6.42
C ASP A 19 1.83 6.14 -5.22
N LEU A 20 3.15 5.97 -5.20
CA LEU A 20 4.06 6.51 -4.20
C LEU A 20 4.99 7.54 -4.86
N ARG A 21 5.02 8.76 -4.31
CA ARG A 21 5.99 9.79 -4.66
C ARG A 21 6.98 9.99 -3.52
N THR A 22 8.22 9.56 -3.71
CA THR A 22 9.37 9.81 -2.80
C THR A 22 10.34 10.87 -3.35
N GLY A 23 10.17 11.30 -4.60
CA GLY A 23 10.94 12.37 -5.25
C GLY A 23 10.09 13.16 -6.24
N GLU A 24 10.65 13.55 -7.39
CA GLU A 24 9.93 14.35 -8.39
C GLU A 24 8.79 13.59 -9.08
N ALA A 25 9.01 12.29 -9.36
CA ALA A 25 8.04 11.42 -10.02
C ALA A 25 7.29 10.52 -9.02
N ALA A 26 6.00 10.30 -9.30
CA ALA A 26 5.24 9.24 -8.65
C ALA A 26 5.53 7.90 -9.34
N GLN A 27 5.66 6.84 -8.55
CA GLN A 27 5.86 5.48 -9.01
C GLN A 27 4.61 4.63 -8.70
N PRO A 28 4.13 3.82 -9.66
CA PRO A 28 3.03 2.93 -9.40
C PRO A 28 3.46 1.86 -8.39
N VAL A 29 2.60 1.62 -7.40
CA VAL A 29 2.78 0.60 -6.36
C VAL A 29 1.84 -0.57 -6.62
N VAL A 30 0.56 -0.29 -6.84
CA VAL A 30 -0.46 -1.30 -7.13
C VAL A 30 -1.30 -0.85 -8.31
N ARG A 31 -1.65 -1.81 -9.19
CA ARG A 31 -2.68 -1.67 -10.21
C ARG A 31 -3.66 -2.83 -10.10
N ALA A 32 -4.91 -2.54 -9.83
CA ALA A 32 -5.92 -3.56 -9.57
C ALA A 32 -7.21 -3.29 -10.35
N ARG A 33 -7.80 -4.34 -10.91
CA ARG A 33 -9.13 -4.31 -11.53
C ARG A 33 -10.11 -5.15 -10.74
N GLY A 34 -11.40 -4.96 -10.99
CA GLY A 34 -12.46 -5.75 -10.33
C GLY A 34 -12.58 -5.53 -8.81
N THR A 35 -11.91 -4.51 -8.25
CA THR A 35 -11.95 -4.16 -6.83
C THR A 35 -12.85 -2.95 -6.58
N ALA A 36 -13.39 -2.81 -5.36
CA ALA A 36 -14.10 -1.61 -4.91
C ALA A 36 -13.16 -0.53 -4.32
N ALA A 37 -11.86 -0.80 -4.22
CA ALA A 37 -10.89 0.10 -3.60
C ALA A 37 -10.98 1.54 -4.15
N CYS A 38 -10.71 2.49 -3.26
CA CYS A 38 -10.69 3.94 -3.53
C CYS A 38 -12.00 4.46 -4.14
N SER A 39 -13.10 3.87 -3.68
CA SER A 39 -14.46 4.30 -3.97
C SER A 39 -15.28 4.39 -2.67
N ARG A 40 -16.53 4.83 -2.77
CA ARG A 40 -17.48 4.80 -1.64
C ARG A 40 -17.73 3.41 -1.06
N PHE A 41 -17.50 2.34 -1.84
CA PHE A 41 -17.73 0.95 -1.42
C PHE A 41 -16.45 0.26 -0.94
N GLY A 42 -15.27 0.85 -1.18
CA GLY A 42 -13.97 0.34 -0.75
C GLY A 42 -13.09 1.50 -0.31
N GLN A 43 -13.54 2.21 0.72
CA GLN A 43 -12.91 3.44 1.20
C GLN A 43 -11.65 3.19 2.04
N HIS A 44 -11.46 1.95 2.52
CA HIS A 44 -10.35 1.55 3.36
C HIS A 44 -9.35 0.78 2.52
N VAL A 45 -8.10 1.25 2.54
CA VAL A 45 -7.00 0.68 1.76
C VAL A 45 -5.75 0.70 2.60
N VAL A 46 -5.00 -0.39 2.56
CA VAL A 46 -3.59 -0.49 2.91
C VAL A 46 -2.83 -0.81 1.63
N ALA A 47 -1.65 -0.24 1.47
CA ALA A 47 -0.76 -0.57 0.36
C ALA A 47 0.68 -0.57 0.86
N ASP A 48 1.50 -1.43 0.26
CA ASP A 48 2.92 -1.53 0.55
C ASP A 48 3.76 -1.65 -0.72
N THR A 49 5.05 -1.33 -0.59
CA THR A 49 6.03 -1.55 -1.66
C THR A 49 7.43 -1.75 -1.08
N ARG A 50 8.27 -2.48 -1.81
CA ARG A 50 9.70 -2.57 -1.55
C ARG A 50 10.39 -1.44 -2.30
N TRP A 51 11.00 -0.52 -1.54
CA TRP A 51 11.61 0.68 -2.10
C TRP A 51 13.09 0.75 -1.74
N ARG A 52 13.90 1.15 -2.72
CA ARG A 52 15.32 1.44 -2.51
C ARG A 52 15.52 2.92 -2.31
N SER A 53 16.13 3.28 -1.19
CA SER A 53 16.54 4.65 -0.89
C SER A 53 17.65 5.14 -1.83
N PRO A 54 17.84 6.47 -1.96
CA PRO A 54 18.96 7.05 -2.71
C PRO A 54 20.33 6.54 -2.23
N ASP A 55 20.48 6.28 -0.93
CA ASP A 55 21.71 5.75 -0.33
C ASP A 55 21.89 4.25 -0.57
N GLY A 56 20.92 3.59 -1.21
CA GLY A 56 21.02 2.21 -1.68
C GLY A 56 20.40 1.17 -0.75
N ASP A 57 19.91 1.59 0.42
CA ASP A 57 19.25 0.74 1.41
C ASP A 57 17.81 0.41 1.03
N TRP A 58 17.37 -0.80 1.35
CA TRP A 58 16.03 -1.31 1.05
C TRP A 58 15.09 -1.16 2.24
N TYR A 59 13.84 -0.81 1.92
CA TYR A 59 12.78 -0.61 2.88
C TYR A 59 11.48 -1.25 2.40
N VAL A 60 10.71 -1.78 3.35
CA VAL A 60 9.27 -1.94 3.18
C VAL A 60 8.63 -0.61 3.59
N LEU A 61 7.93 0.01 2.64
CA LEU A 61 7.13 1.21 2.87
C LEU A 61 5.67 0.82 2.82
N ALA A 62 4.89 1.26 3.81
CA ALA A 62 3.46 1.00 3.89
C ALA A 62 2.67 2.27 4.17
N ALA A 63 1.43 2.31 3.70
CA ALA A 63 0.48 3.35 4.01
C ALA A 63 -0.95 2.83 4.13
N GLY A 64 -1.68 3.43 5.07
CA GLY A 64 -3.10 3.18 5.30
C GLY A 64 -3.96 4.41 5.01
N SER A 65 -5.20 4.17 4.59
CA SER A 65 -6.24 5.20 4.47
C SER A 65 -6.53 5.88 5.84
N ARG A 66 -7.31 6.95 5.83
CA ARG A 66 -7.66 7.75 7.04
C ARG A 66 -8.26 6.98 8.23
N ALA A 67 -8.82 5.79 7.99
CA ALA A 67 -9.43 4.97 9.03
C ALA A 67 -8.48 3.94 9.63
N VAL A 68 -7.33 3.71 8.99
CA VAL A 68 -6.25 2.90 9.54
C VAL A 68 -5.64 3.64 10.72
N THR A 69 -5.46 2.93 11.83
CA THR A 69 -4.93 3.42 13.09
C THR A 69 -3.60 2.77 13.46
N ASP A 70 -3.30 1.62 12.88
CA ASP A 70 -2.03 0.92 13.06
C ASP A 70 -1.64 0.22 11.76
N LEU A 71 -0.34 0.09 11.53
CA LEU A 71 0.25 -0.71 10.46
C LEU A 71 1.26 -1.68 11.05
N ARG A 72 1.18 -2.93 10.58
CA ARG A 72 2.09 -4.00 10.99
C ARG A 72 2.73 -4.65 9.77
N VAL A 73 4.03 -4.87 9.89
CA VAL A 73 4.83 -5.69 8.99
C VAL A 73 5.21 -6.97 9.73
N THR A 74 5.00 -8.12 9.12
CA THR A 74 5.36 -9.44 9.66
C THR A 74 6.07 -10.28 8.62
N GLY A 75 6.96 -11.17 9.04
CA GLY A 75 7.74 -12.02 8.14
C GLY A 75 9.22 -12.02 8.52
N GLU A 76 10.11 -11.87 7.54
CA GLU A 76 11.57 -11.78 7.77
C GLU A 76 11.95 -10.54 8.58
N VAL A 77 11.18 -9.46 8.46
CA VAL A 77 11.21 -8.31 9.35
C VAL A 77 9.87 -8.15 10.08
N THR A 78 9.93 -7.64 11.30
CA THR A 78 8.73 -7.30 12.08
C THR A 78 8.82 -5.85 12.54
N ALA A 79 7.76 -5.09 12.28
CA ALA A 79 7.64 -3.71 12.72
C ALA A 79 6.17 -3.33 12.88
N GLU A 80 5.92 -2.37 13.76
CA GLU A 80 4.59 -1.81 14.06
C GLU A 80 4.68 -0.29 14.08
N SER A 81 3.56 0.36 13.78
CA SER A 81 3.43 1.81 13.79
C SER A 81 1.99 2.18 14.13
N ASP A 82 1.78 2.99 15.17
CA ASP A 82 0.49 3.58 15.52
C ASP A 82 0.08 4.75 14.59
N ASP A 83 0.77 4.88 13.45
CA ASP A 83 0.52 5.87 12.42
C ASP A 83 -0.01 5.22 11.12
N ARG A 84 -0.47 6.07 10.20
CA ARG A 84 -0.97 5.66 8.86
C ARG A 84 0.14 5.40 7.85
N THR A 85 1.40 5.48 8.27
CA THR A 85 2.56 5.19 7.43
C THR A 85 3.61 4.44 8.24
N LEU A 86 4.31 3.53 7.59
CA LEU A 86 5.40 2.76 8.18
C LEU A 86 6.54 2.65 7.16
N ALA A 87 7.77 2.78 7.65
CA ALA A 87 8.98 2.54 6.88
C ALA A 87 9.93 1.70 7.73
N VAL A 88 10.23 0.48 7.29
CA VAL A 88 11.14 -0.44 7.99
C VAL A 88 12.21 -0.91 7.02
N ARG A 89 13.47 -0.91 7.47
CA ARG A 89 14.57 -1.47 6.69
C ARG A 89 14.37 -2.97 6.53
N ALA A 90 14.53 -3.48 5.32
CA ALA A 90 14.36 -4.88 5.01
C ALA A 90 15.39 -5.36 3.97
N PRO A 91 15.63 -6.68 3.86
CA PRO A 91 16.33 -7.25 2.71
C PRO A 91 15.65 -6.87 1.38
N ARG A 92 16.40 -6.91 0.28
CA ARG A 92 15.86 -6.58 -1.05
C ARG A 92 14.71 -7.50 -1.48
N GLU A 93 14.83 -8.78 -1.20
CA GLU A 93 13.89 -9.84 -1.63
C GLU A 93 12.96 -10.26 -0.49
N ASP A 94 12.67 -9.31 0.41
CA ASP A 94 11.85 -9.54 1.60
C ASP A 94 10.41 -9.96 1.23
N GLN A 95 9.96 -11.03 1.87
CA GLN A 95 8.62 -11.61 1.75
C GLN A 95 7.68 -11.15 2.87
N ALA A 96 7.93 -10.01 3.49
CA ALA A 96 7.06 -9.54 4.55
C ALA A 96 5.65 -9.22 4.03
N GLU A 97 4.70 -9.47 4.92
CA GLU A 97 3.29 -9.16 4.77
C GLU A 97 2.99 -7.86 5.51
N VAL A 98 2.15 -7.04 4.91
CA VAL A 98 1.68 -5.79 5.51
C VAL A 98 0.19 -5.87 5.77
N THR A 99 -0.18 -5.55 7.01
CA THR A 99 -1.57 -5.40 7.44
C THR A 99 -1.77 -4.06 8.11
N GLY A 100 -3.00 -3.58 8.14
CA GLY A 100 -3.38 -2.40 8.92
C GLY A 100 -4.63 -2.65 9.71
N ARG A 101 -4.72 -1.99 10.86
CA ARG A 101 -5.88 -2.07 11.75
C ARG A 101 -6.76 -0.86 11.55
N LEU A 102 -8.05 -1.08 11.35
CA LEU A 102 -9.05 -0.01 11.25
C LEU A 102 -9.48 0.45 12.63
N ARG A 103 -9.99 1.68 12.72
CA ARG A 103 -10.59 2.24 13.94
C ARG A 103 -11.77 1.41 14.47
N THR A 104 -12.41 0.60 13.62
CA THR A 104 -13.44 -0.37 14.01
C THR A 104 -12.89 -1.59 14.73
N GLY A 105 -11.57 -1.80 14.71
CA GLY A 105 -10.91 -3.00 15.19
C GLY A 105 -10.82 -4.14 14.16
N GLU A 106 -11.19 -3.90 12.90
CA GLU A 106 -11.00 -4.88 11.82
C GLU A 106 -9.57 -4.82 11.27
N ASP A 107 -8.98 -5.97 10.93
CA ASP A 107 -7.73 -6.03 10.18
C ASP A 107 -7.99 -5.93 8.69
N LEU A 108 -7.12 -5.21 8.00
CA LEU A 108 -7.16 -5.00 6.57
C LEU A 108 -5.82 -5.42 5.96
N ALA A 109 -5.88 -6.36 5.03
CA ALA A 109 -4.72 -6.76 4.24
C ALA A 109 -4.32 -5.66 3.24
N SER A 110 -3.04 -5.63 2.87
CA SER A 110 -2.56 -4.79 1.78
C SER A 110 -3.27 -5.12 0.45
N LEU A 111 -3.56 -4.08 -0.33
CA LEU A 111 -4.17 -4.22 -1.64
C LEU A 111 -3.18 -4.86 -2.61
N THR A 112 -3.59 -5.95 -3.24
CA THR A 112 -2.79 -6.67 -4.24
C THR A 112 -3.26 -6.31 -5.65
N GLY A 113 -2.32 -6.22 -6.60
CA GLY A 113 -2.60 -5.92 -8.01
C GLY A 113 -2.74 -7.14 -8.93
N ASP A 114 -3.11 -6.87 -10.18
CA ASP A 114 -3.01 -7.83 -11.28
C ASP A 114 -1.52 -8.00 -11.67
N GLY A 115 -0.85 -9.01 -11.11
CA GLY A 115 0.57 -9.31 -11.37
C GLY A 115 1.38 -9.69 -10.12
N ASP A 116 0.81 -9.54 -8.92
CA ASP A 116 1.42 -9.90 -7.62
C ASP A 116 1.16 -11.38 -7.22
N ARG A 117 1.07 -12.29 -8.21
CA ARG A 117 0.96 -13.75 -8.00
C ARG A 117 2.09 -14.49 -8.69
#